data_AF-A0A7R8NLS1-F1
#
_entry.id   AF-A0A7R8NLS1-F1
#
_cell.length_a   1.000
_cell.length_b   1.000
_cell.length_c   1.000
_cell.angle_alpha   90.00
_cell.angle_beta   90.00
_cell.angle_gamma   90.00
#
_symmetry.space_group_name_H-M   'P 1'
#
loop_
_entity.id
_entity.type
_entity.pdbx_description
1 polymer ?
#
loop_
_entity_poly.entity_id
_entity_poly.type
_entity_poly.pdbx_seq_one_letter_code
_entity_poly.pdbx_strand_id
1 'polypeptide(L)'
;MSRGMSRRSVLATAAAASVAAVGSLATATTAHAAPPTLPDGTSKDKVLVVGIDGLRHDVIAAASAPHLKAMMANGTYGTSLLYANPMAATSSGPGWSTISTGVWPDKHGVKDNSFAGKNYTRYPGFLARLAQVRPQLSTYAAVDWKPLDAQGTVTAGADAKLVLDGDRDGYTGHDATIAADTESILRNQNPDVVFAYLGQVDIVGHNLGAASAQYRQAIDVIDGYLGRLLAAIKARPTYATERWTVIVATDHGHTNAGGHGGSTIEERRTFVLAQGPGIAAGATPGDTRLVDVAATVFKQLGIAPDPAWGLDGKPIQERSTDPFEALYPALAGRVDETGIPAGVLGWTHTAPSGWSVINSAMGTGGVAEWRGWSFATDEFWSRSQRDQSRELNVRSRGIFAVADSDEWDDKASSGPFDSTLVTPAYAVGGKSTVTLDFTTLYRQEGSQSARVLASWNGGTPTLVRSYTSDVISQPQSLGLSVPAGATSVSFRFHYTGANNWYWVIDGVKITAS
;
A
#
# COMPACT_ATOMS: atom_id res chain seq x y z
N MET A 1 -61.58 22.67 13.31
CA MET A 1 -61.28 23.20 11.97
C MET A 1 -60.48 22.14 11.21
N SER A 2 -61.06 21.76 10.07
CA SER A 2 -60.85 20.60 9.17
C SER A 2 -59.72 19.58 9.41
N ARG A 3 -60.13 18.36 9.76
CA ARG A 3 -59.49 17.07 9.42
C ARG A 3 -60.32 16.41 8.30
N GLY A 4 -59.69 15.64 7.41
CA GLY A 4 -60.29 14.42 6.85
C GLY A 4 -60.51 14.30 5.34
N MET A 5 -59.63 13.51 4.71
CA MET A 5 -59.86 12.38 3.79
C MET A 5 -60.92 12.38 2.64
N SER A 6 -60.40 11.95 1.49
CA SER A 6 -60.87 10.88 0.57
C SER A 6 -62.07 11.12 -0.35
N ARG A 7 -61.82 10.94 -1.66
CA ARG A 7 -62.73 10.20 -2.57
C ARG A 7 -61.95 9.35 -3.60
N ARG A 8 -62.17 8.03 -3.54
CA ARG A 8 -62.04 7.09 -4.67
C ARG A 8 -63.27 7.16 -5.56
N SER A 9 -63.12 6.92 -6.87
CA SER A 9 -64.01 6.19 -7.82
C SER A 9 -63.48 6.43 -9.24
N VAL A 10 -62.73 5.50 -9.86
CA VAL A 10 -63.16 4.47 -10.84
C VAL A 10 -63.90 5.02 -12.05
N LEU A 11 -63.27 4.95 -13.22
CA LEU A 11 -63.92 4.70 -14.51
C LEU A 11 -63.00 3.83 -15.36
N ALA A 12 -63.49 2.62 -15.65
CA ALA A 12 -62.91 1.66 -16.57
C ALA A 12 -63.17 2.09 -18.02
N THR A 13 -62.19 1.92 -18.92
CA THR A 13 -62.45 1.88 -20.36
C THR A 13 -61.50 0.92 -21.07
N ALA A 14 -62.14 -0.05 -21.74
CA ALA A 14 -61.75 -0.95 -22.82
C ALA A 14 -60.26 -1.09 -23.21
N ALA A 15 -59.74 -2.31 -23.04
CA ALA A 15 -58.57 -2.81 -23.74
C ALA A 15 -58.94 -3.14 -25.20
N ALA A 16 -58.34 -2.39 -26.15
CA ALA A 16 -58.28 -2.77 -27.56
C ALA A 16 -56.94 -3.49 -27.80
N ALA A 17 -57.01 -4.77 -28.18
CA ALA A 17 -55.87 -5.58 -28.55
C ALA A 17 -55.20 -5.02 -29.82
N SER A 18 -54.02 -4.42 -29.65
CA SER A 18 -53.14 -4.06 -30.76
C SER A 18 -52.04 -5.11 -30.82
N VAL A 19 -52.09 -5.97 -31.84
CA VAL A 19 -50.99 -6.88 -32.17
C VAL A 19 -49.82 -6.02 -32.66
N ALA A 20 -48.91 -5.68 -31.77
CA ALA A 20 -47.64 -5.09 -32.14
C ALA A 20 -46.77 -6.19 -32.75
N ALA A 21 -46.49 -6.06 -34.05
CA ALA A 21 -45.51 -6.89 -34.74
C ALA A 21 -44.18 -6.84 -33.98
N VAL A 22 -43.68 -8.00 -33.60
CA VAL A 22 -42.33 -8.19 -33.06
C VAL A 22 -41.36 -7.89 -34.20
N GLY A 23 -41.06 -6.61 -34.39
CA GLY A 23 -39.92 -6.19 -35.19
C GLY A 23 -38.68 -6.59 -34.42
N SER A 24 -37.94 -7.55 -34.97
CA SER A 24 -36.60 -7.92 -34.52
C SER A 24 -35.73 -6.66 -34.54
N LEU A 25 -35.60 -5.99 -33.40
CA LEU A 25 -34.52 -5.05 -33.16
C LEU A 25 -33.25 -5.88 -33.10
N ALA A 26 -32.66 -6.12 -34.28
CA ALA A 26 -31.25 -6.47 -34.36
C ALA A 26 -30.51 -5.34 -33.65
N THR A 27 -30.08 -5.61 -32.43
CA THR A 27 -29.14 -4.76 -31.71
C THR A 27 -27.94 -4.60 -32.64
N ALA A 28 -27.79 -3.40 -33.19
CA ALA A 28 -26.58 -3.04 -33.89
C ALA A 28 -25.45 -3.13 -32.86
N THR A 29 -24.73 -4.24 -32.86
CA THR A 29 -23.45 -4.34 -32.17
C THR A 29 -22.54 -3.36 -32.86
N THR A 30 -22.33 -2.19 -32.26
CA THR A 30 -21.25 -1.31 -32.69
C THR A 30 -19.98 -2.14 -32.61
N ALA A 31 -19.38 -2.43 -33.76
CA ALA A 31 -18.15 -3.20 -33.83
C ALA A 31 -17.10 -2.48 -32.98
N HIS A 32 -16.61 -3.15 -31.94
CA HIS A 32 -15.50 -2.66 -31.13
C HIS A 32 -14.30 -2.40 -32.05
N ALA A 33 -13.62 -1.27 -31.86
CA ALA A 33 -12.46 -0.94 -32.67
C ALA A 33 -11.35 -1.99 -32.45
N ALA A 34 -10.55 -2.26 -33.47
CA ALA A 34 -9.43 -3.18 -33.30
C ALA A 34 -8.45 -2.64 -32.22
N PRO A 35 -7.82 -3.54 -31.43
CA PRO A 35 -6.81 -3.11 -30.45
C PRO A 35 -5.69 -2.31 -31.13
N PRO A 36 -5.09 -1.32 -30.43
CA PRO A 36 -3.99 -0.54 -30.99
C PRO A 36 -2.79 -1.42 -31.32
N THR A 37 -2.03 -1.04 -32.34
CA THR A 37 -0.77 -1.71 -32.71
C THR A 37 0.39 -1.12 -31.90
N LEU A 38 1.23 -1.99 -31.36
CA LEU A 38 2.42 -1.63 -30.60
C LEU A 38 3.70 -1.79 -31.44
N PRO A 39 4.77 -1.04 -31.11
CA PRO A 39 6.10 -1.43 -31.56
C PRO A 39 6.44 -2.84 -31.04
N ASP A 40 7.28 -3.58 -31.76
CA ASP A 40 7.72 -4.89 -31.30
C ASP A 40 8.66 -4.74 -30.08
N GLY A 41 8.32 -5.44 -29.00
CA GLY A 41 9.11 -5.42 -27.77
C GLY A 41 10.47 -6.05 -27.93
N THR A 42 11.43 -5.49 -27.20
CA THR A 42 12.85 -5.84 -27.29
C THR A 42 13.32 -6.68 -26.10
N SER A 43 12.48 -6.84 -25.07
CA SER A 43 12.84 -7.49 -23.81
C SER A 43 12.29 -8.91 -23.72
N LYS A 44 13.12 -9.81 -23.17
CA LYS A 44 12.67 -11.12 -22.67
C LYS A 44 12.08 -11.04 -21.28
N ASP A 45 12.41 -9.98 -20.54
CA ASP A 45 11.80 -9.65 -19.26
C ASP A 45 10.54 -8.83 -19.49
N LYS A 46 9.40 -9.43 -19.14
CA LYS A 46 8.08 -8.88 -19.43
C LYS A 46 7.31 -8.65 -18.15
N VAL A 47 6.48 -7.62 -18.15
CA VAL A 47 5.69 -7.22 -16.98
C VAL A 47 4.23 -7.05 -17.37
N LEU A 48 3.34 -7.65 -16.59
CA LEU A 48 1.92 -7.33 -16.59
C LEU A 48 1.56 -6.77 -15.21
N VAL A 49 1.04 -5.54 -15.15
CA VAL A 49 0.43 -4.97 -13.95
C VAL A 49 -1.07 -4.90 -14.16
N VAL A 50 -1.84 -5.55 -13.28
CA VAL A 50 -3.30 -5.49 -13.26
C VAL A 50 -3.72 -4.71 -12.03
N GLY A 51 -4.33 -3.55 -12.26
CA GLY A 51 -4.95 -2.76 -11.22
C GLY A 51 -6.43 -3.12 -11.09
N ILE A 52 -6.88 -3.47 -9.89
CA ILE A 52 -8.30 -3.71 -9.60
C ILE A 52 -8.74 -2.67 -8.57
N ASP A 53 -9.53 -1.69 -9.00
CA ASP A 53 -9.91 -0.53 -8.17
C ASP A 53 -10.81 -0.97 -7.01
N GLY A 54 -10.52 -0.45 -5.82
CA GLY A 54 -11.33 -0.65 -4.62
C GLY A 54 -11.50 -2.10 -4.16
N LEU A 55 -10.61 -3.03 -4.56
CA LEU A 55 -10.70 -4.46 -4.25
C LEU A 55 -10.26 -4.77 -2.81
N ARG A 56 -11.22 -5.19 -1.98
CA ARG A 56 -10.96 -5.66 -0.63
C ARG A 56 -10.41 -7.07 -0.60
N HIS A 57 -9.18 -7.16 -0.10
CA HIS A 57 -8.45 -8.42 0.01
C HIS A 57 -9.16 -9.47 0.89
N ASP A 58 -9.89 -9.04 1.93
CA ASP A 58 -10.58 -9.91 2.88
C ASP A 58 -11.86 -10.51 2.29
N VAL A 59 -12.43 -9.87 1.26
CA VAL A 59 -13.61 -10.35 0.56
C VAL A 59 -13.27 -11.40 -0.51
N ILE A 60 -12.02 -11.43 -0.99
CA ILE A 60 -11.54 -12.43 -1.98
C ILE A 60 -11.78 -13.86 -1.48
N ALA A 61 -11.60 -14.12 -0.19
CA ALA A 61 -11.81 -15.45 0.40
C ALA A 61 -13.25 -15.95 0.16
N ALA A 62 -14.24 -15.07 0.27
CA ALA A 62 -15.66 -15.38 0.08
C ALA A 62 -16.14 -15.32 -1.38
N ALA A 63 -15.35 -14.76 -2.30
CA ALA A 63 -15.64 -14.71 -3.73
C ALA A 63 -15.25 -16.02 -4.45
N SER A 64 -15.86 -16.30 -5.59
CA SER A 64 -15.44 -17.33 -6.54
C SER A 64 -14.29 -16.82 -7.41
N ALA A 65 -13.13 -16.60 -6.79
CA ALA A 65 -11.95 -16.02 -7.42
C ALA A 65 -10.75 -17.01 -7.49
N PRO A 66 -10.84 -18.11 -8.27
CA PRO A 66 -9.79 -19.12 -8.31
C PRO A 66 -8.42 -18.60 -8.79
N HIS A 67 -8.36 -17.59 -9.67
CA HIS A 67 -7.09 -17.10 -10.20
C HIS A 67 -6.33 -16.24 -9.20
N LEU A 68 -7.01 -15.29 -8.54
CA LEU A 68 -6.50 -14.50 -7.43
C LEU A 68 -6.08 -15.43 -6.29
N LYS A 69 -6.93 -16.39 -5.89
CA LYS A 69 -6.60 -17.36 -4.84
C LYS A 69 -5.38 -18.21 -5.19
N ALA A 70 -5.27 -18.67 -6.44
CA ALA A 70 -4.10 -19.42 -6.90
C ALA A 70 -2.83 -18.57 -6.90
N MET A 71 -2.91 -17.31 -7.33
CA MET A 71 -1.77 -16.39 -7.26
C MET A 71 -1.40 -16.09 -5.81
N MET A 72 -2.36 -15.87 -4.90
CA MET A 72 -2.08 -15.67 -3.46
C MET A 72 -1.36 -16.88 -2.85
N ALA A 73 -1.73 -18.09 -3.25
CA ALA A 73 -1.11 -19.33 -2.77
C ALA A 73 0.28 -19.59 -3.39
N ASN A 74 0.50 -19.19 -4.64
CA ASN A 74 1.70 -19.57 -5.42
C ASN A 74 2.65 -18.40 -5.73
N GLY A 75 2.28 -17.18 -5.38
CA GLY A 75 3.08 -15.96 -5.52
C GLY A 75 3.51 -15.39 -4.18
N THR A 76 4.04 -14.18 -4.20
CA THR A 76 4.18 -13.36 -2.99
C THR A 76 2.93 -12.51 -2.85
N TYR A 77 2.29 -12.56 -1.69
CA TYR A 77 1.08 -11.79 -1.36
C TYR A 77 1.29 -11.02 -0.06
N GLY A 78 1.46 -9.71 -0.13
CA GLY A 78 1.63 -8.85 1.04
C GLY A 78 0.49 -7.85 1.17
N THR A 79 0.00 -7.66 2.40
CA THR A 79 -0.99 -6.63 2.74
C THR A 79 -0.34 -5.49 3.51
N SER A 80 -0.84 -4.28 3.35
CA SER A 80 -0.38 -3.09 4.08
C SER A 80 -1.50 -2.10 4.32
N LEU A 81 -1.32 -1.17 5.24
CA LEU A 81 -2.23 -0.03 5.37
C LEU A 81 -1.70 1.17 4.58
N LEU A 82 -2.63 1.90 4.00
CA LEU A 82 -2.39 3.21 3.43
C LEU A 82 -2.39 4.31 4.48
N TYR A 83 -2.00 5.48 4.02
CA TYR A 83 -2.29 6.76 4.66
C TYR A 83 -3.80 6.99 4.83
N ALA A 84 -4.12 8.03 5.60
CA ALA A 84 -5.42 8.71 5.59
C ALA A 84 -5.20 10.21 5.80
N ASN A 85 -6.30 10.97 5.95
CA ASN A 85 -6.23 12.38 6.29
C ASN A 85 -5.41 12.61 7.58
N PRO A 86 -4.57 13.65 7.64
CA PRO A 86 -4.45 14.76 6.69
C PRO A 86 -3.45 14.54 5.52
N MET A 87 -2.83 13.37 5.38
CA MET A 87 -1.86 13.14 4.28
C MET A 87 -2.57 13.10 2.92
N ALA A 88 -3.54 12.21 2.79
CA ALA A 88 -4.39 12.04 1.62
C ALA A 88 -5.62 11.20 1.99
N ALA A 89 -6.71 11.34 1.23
CA ALA A 89 -7.85 10.43 1.32
C ALA A 89 -7.49 9.03 0.81
N THR A 90 -8.10 7.99 1.37
CA THR A 90 -8.04 6.60 0.84
C THR A 90 -8.91 6.48 -0.41
N SER A 91 -8.53 7.17 -1.48
CA SER A 91 -9.25 7.24 -2.75
C SER A 91 -8.33 7.03 -3.94
N SER A 92 -8.93 6.90 -5.13
CA SER A 92 -8.23 6.37 -6.30
C SER A 92 -7.11 7.26 -6.83
N GLY A 93 -7.27 8.58 -6.80
CA GLY A 93 -6.24 9.53 -7.23
C GLY A 93 -4.92 9.31 -6.47
N PRO A 94 -4.91 9.44 -5.13
CA PRO A 94 -3.74 9.14 -4.31
C PRO A 94 -3.22 7.71 -4.47
N GLY A 95 -4.11 6.71 -4.46
CA GLY A 95 -3.72 5.29 -4.50
C GLY A 95 -3.00 4.92 -5.81
N TRP A 96 -3.59 5.26 -6.97
CA TRP A 96 -2.96 5.04 -8.26
C TRP A 96 -1.70 5.87 -8.48
N SER A 97 -1.65 7.08 -7.92
CA SER A 97 -0.40 7.87 -7.90
C SER A 97 0.70 7.15 -7.15
N THR A 98 0.39 6.58 -5.99
CA THR A 98 1.34 5.82 -5.16
C THR A 98 1.87 4.59 -5.92
N ILE A 99 0.98 3.80 -6.52
CA ILE A 99 1.32 2.62 -7.31
C ILE A 99 2.20 2.99 -8.52
N SER A 100 1.78 4.00 -9.28
CA SER A 100 2.44 4.36 -10.54
C SER A 100 3.80 5.00 -10.32
N THR A 101 3.92 5.88 -9.32
CA THR A 101 5.14 6.68 -9.10
C THR A 101 6.15 6.00 -8.17
N GLY A 102 5.71 5.05 -7.35
CA GLY A 102 6.57 4.38 -6.35
C GLY A 102 6.98 5.28 -5.18
N VAL A 103 6.23 6.36 -4.93
CA VAL A 103 6.41 7.28 -3.80
C VAL A 103 5.09 7.57 -3.10
N TRP A 104 5.12 8.12 -1.89
CA TRP A 104 3.94 8.47 -1.10
C TRP A 104 3.35 9.86 -1.43
N PRO A 105 2.14 10.21 -0.94
CA PRO A 105 1.48 11.49 -1.25
C PRO A 105 2.24 12.76 -0.86
N ASP A 106 3.09 12.69 0.16
CA ASP A 106 3.98 13.80 0.52
C ASP A 106 5.03 14.11 -0.58
N LYS A 107 5.28 13.16 -1.49
CA LYS A 107 6.15 13.34 -2.66
C LYS A 107 5.35 13.60 -3.94
N HIS A 108 4.43 12.70 -4.32
CA HIS A 108 3.69 12.85 -5.59
C HIS A 108 2.60 13.94 -5.54
N GLY A 109 2.24 14.43 -4.34
CA GLY A 109 1.40 15.62 -4.15
C GLY A 109 -0.10 15.45 -4.37
N VAL A 110 -0.57 14.24 -4.69
CA VAL A 110 -2.00 13.94 -4.94
C VAL A 110 -2.66 13.52 -3.65
N LYS A 111 -3.63 14.29 -3.18
CA LYS A 111 -4.29 14.09 -1.88
C LYS A 111 -5.74 13.59 -1.98
N ASP A 112 -6.35 13.76 -3.13
CA ASP A 112 -7.72 13.34 -3.44
C ASP A 112 -7.90 13.22 -4.97
N ASN A 113 -9.12 12.94 -5.42
CA ASN A 113 -9.47 12.74 -6.83
C ASN A 113 -9.48 14.04 -7.65
N SER A 114 -9.16 15.21 -7.07
CA SER A 114 -8.95 16.45 -7.84
C SER A 114 -7.58 16.49 -8.52
N PHE A 115 -6.61 15.70 -8.02
CA PHE A 115 -5.20 15.75 -8.44
C PHE A 115 -4.52 17.12 -8.27
N ALA A 116 -5.14 18.03 -7.52
CA ALA A 116 -4.54 19.32 -7.19
C ALA A 116 -3.23 19.10 -6.42
N GLY A 117 -2.16 19.77 -6.86
CA GLY A 117 -0.83 19.64 -6.25
C GLY A 117 0.03 18.49 -6.77
N LYS A 118 -0.45 17.71 -7.76
CA LYS A 118 0.33 16.63 -8.38
C LYS A 118 1.74 17.08 -8.80
N ASN A 119 2.73 16.23 -8.57
CA ASN A 119 4.14 16.51 -8.81
C ASN A 119 4.78 15.45 -9.74
N TYR A 120 4.08 15.10 -10.82
CA TYR A 120 4.54 14.08 -11.76
C TYR A 120 5.74 14.49 -12.60
N THR A 121 6.08 15.80 -12.64
CA THR A 121 7.34 16.25 -13.26
C THR A 121 8.54 15.72 -12.48
N ARG A 122 8.49 15.74 -11.13
CA ARG A 122 9.56 15.21 -10.28
C ARG A 122 9.43 13.70 -10.08
N TYR A 123 8.20 13.23 -9.92
CA TYR A 123 7.87 11.82 -9.67
C TYR A 123 6.95 11.28 -10.76
N PRO A 124 7.42 11.10 -12.01
CA PRO A 124 6.62 10.49 -13.06
C PRO A 124 6.28 9.03 -12.73
N GLY A 125 5.14 8.58 -13.25
CA GLY A 125 4.76 7.17 -13.23
C GLY A 125 5.77 6.27 -13.94
N PHE A 126 5.76 4.97 -13.65
CA PHE A 126 6.78 4.05 -14.16
C PHE A 126 6.77 3.96 -15.69
N LEU A 127 5.63 4.02 -16.38
CA LEU A 127 5.61 4.03 -17.85
C LEU A 127 6.29 5.28 -18.43
N ALA A 128 6.01 6.46 -17.86
CA ALA A 128 6.68 7.70 -18.23
C ALA A 128 8.18 7.63 -17.96
N ARG A 129 8.60 7.01 -16.85
CA ARG A 129 10.01 6.76 -16.56
C ARG A 129 10.65 5.83 -17.58
N LEU A 130 9.98 4.74 -17.96
CA LEU A 130 10.48 3.79 -18.95
C LEU A 130 10.70 4.45 -20.31
N ALA A 131 9.77 5.30 -20.75
CA ALA A 131 9.93 6.09 -21.97
C ALA A 131 11.16 7.01 -21.94
N GLN A 132 11.56 7.50 -20.76
CA GLN A 132 12.76 8.34 -20.61
C GLN A 132 14.06 7.52 -20.61
N VAL A 133 14.08 6.36 -19.95
CA VAL A 133 15.34 5.63 -19.70
C VAL A 133 15.57 4.47 -20.66
N ARG A 134 14.51 3.87 -21.20
CA ARG A 134 14.52 2.74 -22.13
C ARG A 134 13.40 2.89 -23.19
N PRO A 135 13.47 3.92 -24.07
CA PRO A 135 12.43 4.21 -25.07
C PRO A 135 12.22 3.11 -26.13
N GLN A 136 13.09 2.10 -26.18
CA GLN A 136 12.95 0.94 -27.06
C GLN A 136 12.04 -0.16 -26.50
N LEU A 137 11.54 -0.02 -25.27
CA LEU A 137 10.58 -0.96 -24.71
C LEU A 137 9.21 -0.75 -25.36
N SER A 138 8.50 -1.85 -25.63
CA SER A 138 7.11 -1.78 -26.10
C SER A 138 6.14 -1.73 -24.91
N THR A 139 5.38 -0.65 -24.80
CA THR A 139 4.54 -0.38 -23.63
C THR A 139 3.06 -0.15 -23.96
N TYR A 140 2.17 -0.78 -23.20
CA TYR A 140 0.72 -0.63 -23.32
C TYR A 140 0.09 -0.22 -22.00
N ALA A 141 -0.91 0.68 -22.04
CA ALA A 141 -1.76 0.99 -20.91
C ALA A 141 -3.25 1.02 -21.29
N ALA A 142 -4.09 0.35 -20.51
CA ALA A 142 -5.55 0.37 -20.68
C ALA A 142 -6.21 0.84 -19.37
N VAL A 143 -7.07 1.86 -19.46
CA VAL A 143 -7.81 2.43 -18.33
C VAL A 143 -9.22 2.83 -18.75
N ASP A 144 -10.18 2.72 -17.85
CA ASP A 144 -11.54 3.25 -18.05
C ASP A 144 -11.93 4.31 -17.01
N TRP A 145 -11.09 4.60 -16.02
CA TRP A 145 -11.18 5.85 -15.25
C TRP A 145 -10.33 6.94 -15.91
N LYS A 146 -11.00 7.84 -16.65
CA LYS A 146 -10.37 8.93 -17.44
C LYS A 146 -9.27 9.72 -16.72
N PRO A 147 -9.39 10.07 -15.42
CA PRO A 147 -8.34 10.80 -14.71
C PRO A 147 -6.97 10.12 -14.71
N LEU A 148 -6.89 8.79 -14.79
CA LEU A 148 -5.60 8.09 -14.88
C LEU A 148 -4.81 8.45 -16.15
N ASP A 149 -5.52 8.79 -17.23
CA ASP A 149 -4.94 9.31 -18.47
C ASP A 149 -4.82 10.83 -18.44
N ALA A 150 -5.93 11.53 -18.22
CA ALA A 150 -5.99 12.99 -18.35
C ALA A 150 -5.05 13.72 -17.38
N GLN A 151 -4.73 13.11 -16.22
CA GLN A 151 -3.82 13.69 -15.24
C GLN A 151 -2.36 13.27 -15.44
N GLY A 152 -2.09 12.30 -16.33
CA GLY A 152 -0.77 11.74 -16.57
C GLY A 152 -0.32 10.75 -15.50
N THR A 153 -1.25 10.14 -14.76
CA THR A 153 -0.96 9.27 -13.61
C THR A 153 -0.35 7.94 -14.06
N VAL A 154 -0.94 7.28 -15.07
CA VAL A 154 -0.54 5.93 -15.51
C VAL A 154 -0.05 5.91 -16.95
N THR A 155 -0.86 6.42 -17.88
CA THR A 155 -0.68 6.18 -19.33
C THR A 155 0.41 7.04 -19.97
N ALA A 156 0.92 8.05 -19.26
CA ALA A 156 1.96 8.91 -19.76
C ALA A 156 3.20 8.09 -20.12
N GLY A 157 3.70 8.26 -21.35
CA GLY A 157 4.85 7.52 -21.88
C GLY A 157 4.52 6.12 -22.46
N ALA A 158 3.28 5.65 -22.40
CA ALA A 158 2.90 4.42 -23.08
C ALA A 158 2.91 4.60 -24.61
N ASP A 159 3.46 3.63 -25.36
CA ASP A 159 3.49 3.66 -26.84
C ASP A 159 2.10 3.51 -27.45
N ALA A 160 1.26 2.70 -26.82
CA ALA A 160 -0.14 2.55 -27.14
C ALA A 160 -0.99 2.61 -25.88
N LYS A 161 -2.20 3.17 -26.01
CA LYS A 161 -3.16 3.21 -24.90
C LYS A 161 -4.60 3.00 -25.35
N LEU A 162 -5.39 2.41 -24.48
CA LEU A 162 -6.84 2.39 -24.53
C LEU A 162 -7.38 3.22 -23.36
N VAL A 163 -8.14 4.26 -23.67
CA VAL A 163 -8.73 5.15 -22.66
C VAL A 163 -10.23 5.19 -22.88
N LEU A 164 -10.96 4.59 -21.95
CA LEU A 164 -12.42 4.56 -21.94
C LEU A 164 -12.98 5.49 -20.87
N ASP A 165 -14.29 5.70 -20.87
CA ASP A 165 -15.01 6.57 -19.94
C ASP A 165 -16.03 5.79 -19.11
N GLY A 166 -15.55 5.05 -18.11
CA GLY A 166 -16.39 4.22 -17.23
C GLY A 166 -17.46 5.02 -16.48
N ASP A 167 -17.17 6.28 -16.11
CA ASP A 167 -18.12 7.17 -15.45
C ASP A 167 -19.30 7.55 -16.36
N ARG A 168 -19.05 7.69 -17.67
CA ARG A 168 -20.08 8.04 -18.67
C ARG A 168 -20.81 6.82 -19.23
N ASP A 169 -20.06 5.78 -19.61
CA ASP A 169 -20.57 4.67 -20.42
C ASP A 169 -20.70 3.34 -19.64
N GLY A 170 -20.19 3.29 -18.41
CA GLY A 170 -20.29 2.16 -17.50
C GLY A 170 -19.07 1.22 -17.48
N TYR A 171 -18.57 0.95 -16.28
CA TYR A 171 -17.38 0.12 -16.02
C TYR A 171 -17.54 -1.35 -16.44
N THR A 172 -18.71 -1.99 -16.27
CA THR A 172 -18.87 -3.41 -16.60
C THR A 172 -18.53 -3.73 -18.06
N GLY A 173 -18.99 -2.88 -19.00
CA GLY A 173 -18.70 -3.05 -20.42
C GLY A 173 -17.25 -2.67 -20.74
N HIS A 174 -16.73 -1.62 -20.11
CA HIS A 174 -15.36 -1.16 -20.32
C HIS A 174 -14.30 -2.12 -19.79
N ASP A 175 -14.49 -2.71 -18.61
CA ASP A 175 -13.62 -3.77 -18.07
C ASP A 175 -13.59 -4.98 -19.02
N ALA A 176 -14.73 -5.36 -19.59
CA ALA A 176 -14.79 -6.44 -20.59
C ALA A 176 -13.97 -6.11 -21.84
N THR A 177 -14.07 -4.86 -22.32
CA THR A 177 -13.31 -4.34 -23.46
C THR A 177 -11.82 -4.28 -23.16
N ILE A 178 -11.42 -3.74 -22.00
CA ILE A 178 -10.02 -3.68 -21.55
C ILE A 178 -9.45 -5.09 -21.46
N ALA A 179 -10.17 -6.04 -20.86
CA ALA A 179 -9.74 -7.42 -20.77
C ALA A 179 -9.57 -8.07 -22.16
N ALA A 180 -10.52 -7.85 -23.08
CA ALA A 180 -10.46 -8.40 -24.43
C ALA A 180 -9.29 -7.82 -25.26
N ASP A 181 -9.09 -6.50 -25.23
CA ASP A 181 -8.00 -5.86 -25.98
C ASP A 181 -6.64 -6.22 -25.39
N THR A 182 -6.52 -6.23 -24.07
CA THR A 182 -5.30 -6.64 -23.38
C THR A 182 -4.97 -8.10 -23.67
N GLU A 183 -5.96 -9.01 -23.65
CA GLU A 183 -5.77 -10.41 -24.06
C GLU A 183 -5.30 -10.52 -25.51
N SER A 184 -5.90 -9.76 -26.43
CA SER A 184 -5.51 -9.77 -27.84
C SER A 184 -4.07 -9.27 -28.03
N ILE A 185 -3.68 -8.18 -27.36
CA ILE A 185 -2.30 -7.66 -27.37
C ILE A 185 -1.33 -8.69 -26.80
N LEU A 186 -1.65 -9.31 -25.66
CA LEU A 186 -0.81 -10.34 -25.04
C LEU A 186 -0.68 -11.60 -25.91
N ARG A 187 -1.68 -11.95 -26.72
CA ARG A 187 -1.59 -13.13 -27.62
C ARG A 187 -0.88 -12.83 -28.93
N ASN A 188 -1.20 -11.69 -29.54
CA ASN A 188 -0.95 -11.46 -30.95
C ASN A 188 0.14 -10.42 -31.24
N GLN A 189 0.60 -9.69 -30.21
CA GLN A 189 1.67 -8.69 -30.32
C GLN A 189 2.80 -9.03 -29.33
N ASN A 190 3.86 -8.22 -29.27
CA ASN A 190 5.01 -8.47 -28.40
C ASN A 190 5.28 -7.32 -27.42
N PRO A 191 4.39 -7.05 -26.45
CA PRO A 191 4.64 -6.01 -25.45
C PRO A 191 5.76 -6.42 -24.47
N ASP A 192 6.49 -5.44 -23.93
CA ASP A 192 7.43 -5.61 -22.83
C ASP A 192 6.79 -5.26 -21.48
N VAL A 193 5.95 -4.22 -21.44
CA VAL A 193 5.21 -3.81 -20.23
C VAL A 193 3.76 -3.52 -20.57
N VAL A 194 2.85 -4.12 -19.81
CA VAL A 194 1.42 -3.91 -19.94
C VAL A 194 0.85 -3.47 -18.60
N PHE A 195 0.07 -2.39 -18.59
CA PHE A 195 -0.77 -2.00 -17.46
C PHE A 195 -2.25 -2.09 -17.88
N ALA A 196 -3.06 -2.81 -17.11
CA ALA A 196 -4.51 -2.89 -17.30
C ALA A 196 -5.23 -2.55 -16.00
N TYR A 197 -6.06 -1.51 -16.04
CA TYR A 197 -6.92 -1.10 -14.93
C TYR A 197 -8.35 -1.61 -15.14
N LEU A 198 -8.97 -2.09 -14.07
CA LEU A 198 -10.33 -2.61 -14.05
C LEU A 198 -11.11 -1.94 -12.90
N GLY A 199 -12.14 -1.16 -13.24
CA GLY A 199 -12.85 -0.27 -12.29
C GLY A 199 -14.19 -0.80 -11.78
N GLN A 200 -14.70 -1.92 -12.29
CA GLN A 200 -16.04 -2.40 -11.94
C GLN A 200 -16.22 -2.72 -10.45
N VAL A 201 -15.18 -3.20 -9.77
CA VAL A 201 -15.26 -3.60 -8.36
C VAL A 201 -15.54 -2.38 -7.47
N ASP A 202 -14.80 -1.29 -7.65
CA ASP A 202 -15.00 -0.03 -6.92
C ASP A 202 -16.41 0.54 -7.13
N ILE A 203 -16.87 0.68 -8.38
CA ILE A 203 -18.20 1.27 -8.63
C ILE A 203 -19.33 0.40 -8.06
N VAL A 204 -19.18 -0.92 -8.03
CA VAL A 204 -20.13 -1.81 -7.35
C VAL A 204 -20.04 -1.63 -5.82
N GLY A 205 -18.83 -1.46 -5.28
CA GLY A 205 -18.59 -1.15 -3.88
C GLY A 205 -19.23 0.17 -3.43
N HIS A 206 -19.13 1.21 -4.24
CA HIS A 206 -19.83 2.48 -4.03
C HIS A 206 -21.35 2.32 -3.99
N ASN A 207 -21.93 1.58 -4.95
CA ASN A 207 -23.38 1.50 -5.11
C ASN A 207 -24.05 0.56 -4.10
N LEU A 208 -23.38 -0.52 -3.71
CA LEU A 208 -24.00 -1.65 -3.00
C LEU A 208 -23.25 -2.07 -1.73
N GLY A 209 -22.05 -1.54 -1.50
CA GLY A 209 -21.22 -1.87 -0.34
C GLY A 209 -20.41 -3.15 -0.50
N ALA A 210 -19.23 -3.19 0.13
CA ALA A 210 -18.30 -4.31 0.00
C ALA A 210 -18.77 -5.60 0.69
N ALA A 211 -19.76 -5.52 1.60
CA ALA A 211 -20.36 -6.71 2.19
C ALA A 211 -21.40 -7.40 1.26
N SER A 212 -21.79 -6.76 0.16
CA SER A 212 -22.86 -7.23 -0.71
C SER A 212 -22.48 -8.48 -1.53
N ALA A 213 -23.49 -9.21 -1.98
CA ALA A 213 -23.29 -10.33 -2.90
C ALA A 213 -22.83 -9.86 -4.29
N GLN A 214 -23.26 -8.67 -4.70
CA GLN A 214 -22.94 -8.05 -5.97
C GLN A 214 -21.47 -7.64 -6.03
N TYR A 215 -20.92 -7.13 -4.92
CA TYR A 215 -19.49 -6.86 -4.82
C TYR A 215 -18.68 -8.15 -4.97
N ARG A 216 -19.08 -9.26 -4.32
CA ARG A 216 -18.46 -10.57 -4.54
C ARG A 216 -18.56 -11.04 -6.00
N GLN A 217 -19.72 -10.87 -6.63
CA GLN A 217 -19.91 -11.22 -8.05
C GLN A 217 -19.04 -10.36 -8.98
N ALA A 218 -18.81 -9.09 -8.67
CA ALA A 218 -17.87 -8.25 -9.43
C ALA A 218 -16.44 -8.81 -9.32
N ILE A 219 -16.02 -9.27 -8.13
CA ILE A 219 -14.74 -9.96 -7.95
C ILE A 219 -14.68 -11.23 -8.81
N ASP A 220 -15.75 -12.04 -8.86
CA ASP A 220 -15.81 -13.25 -9.69
C ASP A 220 -15.57 -12.94 -11.18
N VAL A 221 -16.17 -11.85 -11.68
CA VAL A 221 -16.02 -11.39 -13.07
C VAL A 221 -14.58 -10.96 -13.36
N ILE A 222 -14.00 -10.12 -12.50
CA ILE A 222 -12.64 -9.62 -12.68
C ILE A 222 -11.60 -10.74 -12.54
N ASP A 223 -11.82 -11.71 -11.65
CA ASP A 223 -10.98 -12.90 -11.55
C ASP A 223 -10.97 -13.70 -12.87
N GLY A 224 -12.13 -13.81 -13.53
CA GLY A 224 -12.24 -14.41 -14.85
C GLY A 224 -11.43 -13.66 -15.93
N TYR A 225 -11.41 -12.33 -15.88
CA TYR A 225 -10.56 -11.53 -16.77
C TYR A 225 -9.08 -11.74 -16.48
N LEU A 226 -8.66 -11.73 -15.22
CA LEU A 226 -7.29 -12.07 -14.82
C LEU A 226 -6.89 -13.45 -15.35
N GLY A 227 -7.77 -14.45 -15.21
CA GLY A 227 -7.57 -15.79 -15.77
C GLY A 227 -7.31 -15.80 -17.28
N ARG A 228 -8.07 -15.02 -18.04
CA ARG A 228 -7.87 -14.85 -19.50
C ARG A 228 -6.53 -14.22 -19.83
N LEU A 229 -6.11 -13.19 -19.09
CA LEU A 229 -4.79 -12.55 -19.30
C LEU A 229 -3.64 -13.49 -18.99
N LEU A 230 -3.73 -14.25 -17.88
CA LEU A 230 -2.74 -15.26 -17.52
C LEU A 230 -2.67 -16.38 -18.55
N ALA A 231 -3.82 -16.83 -19.07
CA ALA A 231 -3.88 -17.83 -20.13
C ALA A 231 -3.31 -17.29 -21.46
N ALA A 232 -3.55 -16.02 -21.78
CA ALA A 232 -2.98 -15.35 -22.94
C ALA A 232 -1.45 -15.37 -22.93
N ILE A 233 -0.84 -15.01 -21.80
CA ILE A 233 0.61 -15.06 -21.59
C ILE A 233 1.14 -16.48 -21.84
N LYS A 234 0.52 -17.50 -21.23
CA LYS A 234 0.96 -18.90 -21.35
C LYS A 234 0.80 -19.47 -22.76
N ALA A 235 -0.17 -18.97 -23.53
CA ALA A 235 -0.46 -19.43 -24.89
C ALA A 235 0.49 -18.83 -25.94
N ARG A 236 1.34 -17.87 -25.58
CA ARG A 236 2.29 -17.24 -26.52
C ARG A 236 3.28 -18.28 -27.05
N PRO A 237 3.53 -18.34 -28.38
CA PRO A 237 4.54 -19.25 -28.95
C PRO A 237 5.95 -19.04 -28.36
N THR A 238 6.25 -17.81 -27.92
CA THR A 238 7.53 -17.41 -27.34
C THR A 238 7.61 -17.58 -25.82
N TYR A 239 6.53 -18.01 -25.15
CA TYR A 239 6.41 -18.05 -23.68
C TYR A 239 7.60 -18.72 -22.98
N ALA A 240 8.10 -19.84 -23.52
CA ALA A 240 9.22 -20.58 -22.96
C ALA A 240 10.56 -19.78 -22.89
N THR A 241 10.68 -18.70 -23.67
CA THR A 241 11.86 -17.82 -23.68
C THR A 241 11.60 -16.48 -23.00
N GLU A 242 10.38 -16.26 -22.49
CA GLU A 242 9.96 -15.03 -21.85
C GLU A 242 9.91 -15.22 -20.34
N ARG A 243 10.32 -14.18 -19.63
CA ARG A 243 10.33 -14.11 -18.18
C ARG A 243 9.27 -13.10 -17.74
N TRP A 244 8.08 -13.59 -17.45
CA TRP A 244 6.94 -12.77 -17.05
C TRP A 244 6.89 -12.57 -15.54
N THR A 245 6.80 -11.31 -15.12
CA THR A 245 6.33 -10.92 -13.79
C THR A 245 4.93 -10.35 -13.92
N VAL A 246 3.98 -10.95 -13.21
CA VAL A 246 2.60 -10.47 -13.11
C VAL A 246 2.40 -9.88 -11.72
N ILE A 247 1.89 -8.65 -11.66
CA ILE A 247 1.58 -7.91 -10.43
C ILE A 247 0.09 -7.59 -10.44
N VAL A 248 -0.60 -7.88 -9.35
CA VAL A 248 -1.98 -7.46 -9.09
C VAL A 248 -1.96 -6.57 -7.86
N ALA A 249 -2.57 -5.39 -7.95
CA ALA A 249 -2.65 -4.45 -6.85
C ALA A 249 -4.02 -3.76 -6.82
N THR A 250 -4.33 -3.21 -5.64
CA THR A 250 -5.48 -2.34 -5.42
C THR A 250 -5.01 -1.07 -4.74
N ASP A 251 -5.67 0.04 -5.06
CA ASP A 251 -5.30 1.40 -4.71
C ASP A 251 -5.92 1.89 -3.41
N HIS A 252 -7.05 1.31 -2.98
CA HIS A 252 -7.67 1.46 -1.66
C HIS A 252 -8.67 0.32 -1.41
N GLY A 253 -9.32 0.34 -0.24
CA GLY A 253 -10.43 -0.56 0.09
C GLY A 253 -11.78 0.17 0.17
N HIS A 254 -12.73 -0.39 0.92
CA HIS A 254 -14.11 0.09 1.06
C HIS A 254 -14.70 -0.21 2.43
N THR A 255 -15.64 0.59 2.90
CA THR A 255 -16.47 0.18 4.05
C THR A 255 -17.43 -0.96 3.66
N ASN A 256 -17.94 -1.69 4.67
CA ASN A 256 -18.94 -2.74 4.43
C ASN A 256 -20.22 -2.21 3.76
N ALA A 257 -20.63 -0.97 4.10
CA ALA A 257 -21.84 -0.33 3.58
C ALA A 257 -21.61 0.37 2.23
N GLY A 258 -20.36 0.54 1.81
CA GLY A 258 -19.96 1.27 0.60
C GLY A 258 -19.31 2.60 0.90
N GLY A 259 -18.56 3.11 -0.07
CA GLY A 259 -17.73 4.31 0.08
C GLY A 259 -16.34 4.03 0.64
N HIS A 260 -15.48 5.04 0.51
CA HIS A 260 -14.08 5.08 0.93
C HIS A 260 -13.64 6.54 1.14
N GLY A 261 -12.35 6.79 1.36
CA GLY A 261 -11.77 8.10 1.63
C GLY A 261 -11.51 8.40 3.10
N GLY A 262 -12.00 7.54 4.01
CA GLY A 262 -11.76 7.59 5.45
C GLY A 262 -10.49 6.87 5.90
N SER A 263 -10.43 6.54 7.19
CA SER A 263 -9.26 5.94 7.83
C SER A 263 -9.56 4.55 8.41
N THR A 264 -10.74 3.96 8.15
CA THR A 264 -11.03 2.61 8.65
C THR A 264 -10.02 1.61 8.09
N ILE A 265 -9.80 0.51 8.82
CA ILE A 265 -8.84 -0.51 8.37
C ILE A 265 -9.28 -1.08 7.01
N GLU A 266 -10.57 -1.25 6.80
CA GLU A 266 -11.15 -1.79 5.57
C GLU A 266 -10.96 -0.85 4.37
N GLU A 267 -10.91 0.47 4.59
CA GLU A 267 -10.58 1.46 3.54
C GLU A 267 -9.08 1.56 3.29
N ARG A 268 -8.26 1.50 4.35
CA ARG A 268 -6.81 1.67 4.27
C ARG A 268 -6.08 0.42 3.80
N ARG A 269 -6.62 -0.78 4.07
CA ARG A 269 -5.89 -2.02 3.84
C ARG A 269 -5.90 -2.39 2.36
N THR A 270 -4.70 -2.41 1.79
CA THR A 270 -4.42 -2.76 0.40
C THR A 270 -3.50 -3.97 0.32
N PHE A 271 -3.25 -4.45 -0.90
CA PHE A 271 -2.33 -5.54 -1.14
C PHE A 271 -1.53 -5.36 -2.42
N VAL A 272 -0.37 -6.01 -2.46
CA VAL A 272 0.36 -6.30 -3.69
C VAL A 272 0.56 -7.80 -3.77
N LEU A 273 0.13 -8.37 -4.89
CA LEU A 273 0.27 -9.76 -5.23
C LEU A 273 1.15 -9.87 -6.46
N ALA A 274 2.24 -10.65 -6.38
CA ALA A 274 3.15 -10.79 -7.50
C ALA A 274 3.59 -12.24 -7.72
N GLN A 275 3.80 -12.60 -8.98
CA GLN A 275 4.35 -13.90 -9.37
C GLN A 275 5.28 -13.70 -10.57
N GLY A 276 6.47 -14.30 -10.52
CA GLY A 276 7.48 -14.16 -11.56
C GLY A 276 8.88 -14.58 -11.11
N PRO A 277 9.90 -14.41 -11.96
CA PRO A 277 11.29 -14.74 -11.63
C PRO A 277 11.77 -14.05 -10.35
N GLY A 278 12.35 -14.81 -9.43
CA GLY A 278 12.91 -14.30 -8.17
C GLY A 278 11.86 -13.91 -7.11
N ILE A 279 10.57 -13.95 -7.44
CA ILE A 279 9.48 -13.71 -6.48
C ILE A 279 9.19 -15.02 -5.74
N ALA A 280 9.27 -14.98 -4.41
CA ALA A 280 9.10 -16.16 -3.57
C ALA A 280 7.64 -16.65 -3.60
N ALA A 281 7.43 -17.89 -4.01
CA ALA A 281 6.12 -18.54 -4.04
C ALA A 281 5.63 -18.84 -2.62
N GLY A 282 4.35 -18.57 -2.36
CA GLY A 282 3.68 -18.81 -1.08
C GLY A 282 4.08 -17.86 0.05
N ALA A 283 4.88 -16.82 -0.24
CA ALA A 283 5.34 -15.89 0.77
C ALA A 283 4.26 -14.84 1.10
N THR A 284 4.00 -14.62 2.40
CA THR A 284 3.09 -13.59 2.90
C THR A 284 3.80 -12.56 3.78
N PRO A 285 4.69 -11.74 3.18
CA PRO A 285 5.53 -10.81 3.93
C PRO A 285 4.73 -9.60 4.45
N GLY A 286 5.04 -9.09 5.65
CA GLY A 286 4.43 -7.86 6.16
C GLY A 286 5.14 -6.56 5.77
N ASP A 287 6.21 -6.67 4.98
CA ASP A 287 7.06 -5.55 4.55
C ASP A 287 6.73 -4.99 3.16
N THR A 288 5.78 -5.60 2.45
CA THR A 288 5.28 -5.16 1.14
C THR A 288 4.44 -3.89 1.27
N ARG A 289 4.56 -2.96 0.33
CA ARG A 289 3.81 -1.70 0.25
C ARG A 289 3.39 -1.38 -1.20
N LEU A 290 2.36 -0.55 -1.41
CA LEU A 290 1.93 -0.15 -2.76
C LEU A 290 3.04 0.54 -3.57
N VAL A 291 3.90 1.32 -2.91
CA VAL A 291 5.06 1.97 -3.55
C VAL A 291 6.05 0.97 -4.18
N ASP A 292 6.00 -0.31 -3.81
CA ASP A 292 6.90 -1.35 -4.30
C ASP A 292 6.58 -1.78 -5.75
N VAL A 293 5.39 -1.46 -6.27
CA VAL A 293 4.99 -1.85 -7.63
C VAL A 293 5.97 -1.30 -8.67
N ALA A 294 6.20 0.01 -8.69
CA ALA A 294 7.13 0.64 -9.65
C ALA A 294 8.56 0.09 -9.54
N ALA A 295 9.08 -0.07 -8.32
CA ALA A 295 10.41 -0.64 -8.08
C ALA A 295 10.51 -2.10 -8.58
N THR A 296 9.44 -2.87 -8.44
CA THR A 296 9.34 -4.24 -8.94
C THR A 296 9.36 -4.28 -10.47
N VAL A 297 8.64 -3.37 -11.14
CA VAL A 297 8.68 -3.23 -12.62
C VAL A 297 10.11 -2.96 -13.09
N PHE A 298 10.80 -1.99 -12.49
CA PHE A 298 12.18 -1.67 -12.87
C PHE A 298 13.13 -2.85 -12.66
N LYS A 299 13.01 -3.54 -11.52
CA LYS A 299 13.86 -4.69 -11.22
C LYS A 299 13.63 -5.86 -12.17
N GLN A 300 12.38 -6.13 -12.57
CA GLN A 300 12.11 -7.16 -13.59
C GLN A 300 12.82 -6.83 -14.90
N LEU A 301 12.82 -5.57 -15.31
CA LEU A 301 13.43 -5.10 -16.56
C LEU A 301 14.97 -4.95 -16.47
N GLY A 302 15.57 -5.27 -15.33
CA GLY A 302 17.02 -5.10 -15.09
C GLY A 302 17.44 -3.63 -15.01
N ILE A 303 16.52 -2.72 -14.66
CA ILE A 303 16.78 -1.29 -14.50
C ILE A 303 17.11 -1.05 -13.03
N ALA A 304 18.32 -0.55 -12.76
CA ALA A 304 18.68 -0.05 -11.44
C ALA A 304 18.10 1.36 -11.26
N PRO A 305 17.24 1.60 -10.25
CA PRO A 305 16.73 2.94 -10.00
C PRO A 305 17.84 3.92 -9.63
N ASP A 306 17.85 5.09 -10.27
CA ASP A 306 18.73 6.20 -9.87
C ASP A 306 18.27 6.72 -8.49
N PRO A 307 19.17 6.84 -7.49
CA PRO A 307 18.83 7.43 -6.19
C PRO A 307 18.13 8.80 -6.29
N ALA A 308 18.42 9.60 -7.33
CA ALA A 308 17.78 10.89 -7.56
C ALA A 308 16.28 10.79 -7.87
N TRP A 309 15.78 9.61 -8.28
CA TRP A 309 14.33 9.40 -8.45
C TRP A 309 13.58 9.42 -7.11
N GLY A 310 14.30 9.20 -5.99
CA GLY A 310 13.75 9.33 -4.65
C GLY A 310 12.59 8.38 -4.36
N LEU A 311 12.60 7.18 -4.94
CA LEU A 311 11.58 6.14 -4.71
C LEU A 311 11.47 5.79 -3.21
N ASP A 312 10.25 5.58 -2.73
CA ASP A 312 9.99 5.03 -1.39
C ASP A 312 9.85 3.49 -1.43
N GLY A 313 9.57 2.95 -2.61
CA GLY A 313 9.41 1.52 -2.85
C GLY A 313 10.72 0.76 -3.00
N LYS A 314 10.66 -0.54 -2.70
CA LYS A 314 11.69 -1.53 -3.02
C LYS A 314 11.08 -2.66 -3.86
N PRO A 315 11.87 -3.40 -4.66
CA PRO A 315 11.33 -4.52 -5.42
C PRO A 315 10.76 -5.60 -4.48
N ILE A 316 9.61 -6.18 -4.81
CA ILE A 316 8.88 -7.10 -3.90
C ILE A 316 9.65 -8.39 -3.58
N GLN A 317 10.58 -8.81 -4.43
CA GLN A 317 11.48 -9.94 -4.18
C GLN A 317 12.57 -9.63 -3.13
N GLU A 318 12.82 -8.36 -2.82
CA GLU A 318 13.80 -7.96 -1.81
C GLU A 318 13.09 -7.85 -0.46
N ARG A 319 13.51 -8.64 0.52
CA ARG A 319 12.93 -8.67 1.87
C ARG A 319 13.64 -7.70 2.80
N SER A 320 12.89 -7.14 3.74
CA SER A 320 13.39 -6.38 4.87
C SER A 320 14.36 -7.26 5.64
N THR A 321 15.49 -6.67 6.00
CA THR A 321 16.48 -7.28 6.88
C THR A 321 16.48 -6.59 8.25
N ASP A 322 15.43 -5.83 8.55
CA ASP A 322 15.27 -5.20 9.85
C ASP A 322 15.22 -6.28 10.94
N PRO A 323 16.01 -6.17 12.03
CA PRO A 323 15.90 -7.05 13.18
C PRO A 323 14.48 -7.24 13.75
N PHE A 324 13.59 -6.25 13.60
CA PHE A 324 12.21 -6.32 14.09
C PHE A 324 11.38 -7.37 13.35
N GLU A 325 11.70 -7.71 12.09
CA GLU A 325 11.00 -8.76 11.34
C GLU A 325 11.15 -10.15 11.98
N ALA A 326 12.19 -10.36 12.80
CA ALA A 326 12.38 -11.61 13.52
C ALA A 326 11.34 -11.82 14.65
N LEU A 327 10.52 -10.81 14.95
CA LEU A 327 9.58 -10.83 16.08
C LEU A 327 8.19 -11.38 15.74
N TYR A 328 7.90 -11.72 14.48
CA TYR A 328 6.60 -12.30 14.10
C TYR A 328 6.14 -13.46 14.99
N PRO A 329 7.00 -14.44 15.36
CA PRO A 329 6.60 -15.54 16.24
C PRO A 329 6.29 -15.12 17.69
N ALA A 330 6.68 -13.91 18.09
CA ALA A 330 6.50 -13.38 19.44
C ALA A 330 5.30 -12.43 19.56
N LEU A 331 4.59 -12.16 18.46
CA LEU A 331 3.42 -11.29 18.47
C LEU A 331 2.25 -11.91 19.25
N ALA A 332 1.67 -11.12 20.13
CA ALA A 332 0.49 -11.47 20.93
C ALA A 332 -0.76 -10.73 20.44
N GLY A 333 -1.92 -11.25 20.84
CA GLY A 333 -3.20 -10.54 20.70
C GLY A 333 -3.40 -9.53 21.83
N ARG A 334 -4.47 -8.73 21.73
CA ARG A 334 -4.82 -7.73 22.73
C ARG A 334 -4.94 -8.29 24.16
N VAL A 335 -4.58 -7.46 25.12
CA VAL A 335 -4.80 -7.62 26.57
C VAL A 335 -5.77 -6.55 27.05
N ASP A 336 -5.40 -5.28 26.92
CA ASP A 336 -6.16 -4.14 27.41
C ASP A 336 -6.89 -3.39 26.28
N GLU A 337 -6.40 -3.50 25.04
CA GLU A 337 -6.92 -2.83 23.85
C GLU A 337 -8.18 -3.49 23.29
N THR A 338 -9.28 -3.41 24.03
CA THR A 338 -10.51 -4.14 23.72
C THR A 338 -11.24 -3.69 22.44
N GLY A 339 -10.77 -2.63 21.76
CA GLY A 339 -11.19 -2.26 20.41
C GLY A 339 -10.61 -3.14 19.30
N ILE A 340 -9.45 -3.77 19.53
CA ILE A 340 -8.72 -4.57 18.54
C ILE A 340 -9.29 -6.00 18.50
N PRO A 341 -9.77 -6.55 17.38
CA PRO A 341 -10.33 -7.91 17.37
C PRO A 341 -9.35 -8.95 17.95
N ALA A 342 -9.85 -9.89 18.77
CA ALA A 342 -9.00 -10.82 19.53
C ALA A 342 -8.10 -11.73 18.67
N GLY A 343 -8.45 -11.93 17.39
CA GLY A 343 -7.64 -12.70 16.44
C GLY A 343 -6.50 -11.90 15.78
N VAL A 344 -6.42 -10.58 15.99
CA VAL A 344 -5.33 -9.75 15.46
C VAL A 344 -4.14 -9.87 16.40
N LEU A 345 -3.13 -10.60 15.96
CA LEU A 345 -1.81 -10.61 16.60
C LEU A 345 -1.00 -9.43 16.07
N GLY A 346 -0.34 -8.67 16.94
CA GLY A 346 0.41 -7.54 16.43
C GLY A 346 1.17 -6.68 17.41
N TRP A 347 1.44 -7.16 18.62
CA TRP A 347 2.36 -6.47 19.53
C TRP A 347 3.21 -7.45 20.34
N THR A 348 4.39 -7.02 20.80
CA THR A 348 5.22 -7.75 21.76
C THR A 348 6.17 -6.81 22.52
N HIS A 349 6.48 -7.15 23.77
CA HIS A 349 7.58 -6.52 24.54
C HIS A 349 8.92 -7.23 24.33
N THR A 350 8.94 -8.32 23.55
CA THR A 350 10.18 -9.05 23.27
C THR A 350 11.03 -8.24 22.30
N ALA A 351 12.15 -7.70 22.79
CA ALA A 351 13.14 -7.07 21.94
C ALA A 351 13.85 -8.10 21.04
N PRO A 352 14.25 -7.70 19.82
CA PRO A 352 15.01 -8.58 18.93
C PRO A 352 16.40 -8.89 19.51
N SER A 353 17.07 -9.90 18.96
CA SER A 353 18.36 -10.37 19.50
C SER A 353 19.38 -9.23 19.67
N GLY A 354 19.94 -9.12 20.88
CA GLY A 354 20.94 -8.12 21.25
C GLY A 354 20.38 -6.72 21.56
N TRP A 355 19.10 -6.47 21.33
CA TRP A 355 18.42 -5.23 21.73
C TRP A 355 17.88 -5.34 23.15
N SER A 356 17.62 -4.19 23.78
CA SER A 356 16.98 -4.14 25.09
C SER A 356 16.10 -2.90 25.25
N VAL A 357 15.13 -3.00 26.15
CA VAL A 357 14.26 -1.90 26.58
C VAL A 357 14.55 -1.61 28.05
N ILE A 358 14.83 -0.36 28.38
CA ILE A 358 15.09 0.09 29.75
C ILE A 358 13.90 0.93 30.21
N ASN A 359 13.20 0.43 31.23
CA ASN A 359 12.02 1.05 31.84
C ASN A 359 12.25 1.38 33.33
N SER A 360 13.51 1.46 33.79
CA SER A 360 13.81 1.66 35.22
C SER A 360 13.34 3.00 35.79
N ALA A 361 13.15 4.00 34.93
CA ALA A 361 12.59 5.31 35.27
C ALA A 361 11.09 5.42 34.93
N MET A 362 10.53 4.39 34.30
CA MET A 362 9.12 4.37 33.89
C MET A 362 8.22 4.19 35.12
N GLY A 363 7.05 4.81 35.03
CA GLY A 363 5.92 4.52 35.88
C GLY A 363 5.46 3.06 35.90
N THR A 364 4.48 2.77 36.76
CA THR A 364 3.82 1.45 36.84
C THR A 364 2.36 1.56 36.43
N GLY A 365 1.76 0.44 36.02
CA GLY A 365 0.39 0.41 35.47
C GLY A 365 0.34 0.78 33.99
N GLY A 366 -0.79 1.37 33.58
CA GLY A 366 -1.13 1.72 32.20
C GLY A 366 -1.49 0.53 31.31
N VAL A 367 -1.81 0.82 30.05
CA VAL A 367 -2.19 -0.20 29.04
C VAL A 367 -1.02 -1.15 28.79
N ALA A 368 -1.27 -2.46 28.92
CA ALA A 368 -0.26 -3.50 28.87
C ALA A 368 0.53 -3.50 27.56
N GLU A 369 -0.16 -3.29 26.44
CA GLU A 369 0.40 -3.26 25.07
C GLU A 369 1.45 -2.16 24.88
N TRP A 370 1.30 -1.03 25.59
CA TRP A 370 2.11 0.17 25.38
C TRP A 370 3.01 0.50 26.57
N ARG A 371 3.30 -0.49 27.42
CA ARG A 371 4.17 -0.30 28.59
C ARG A 371 5.65 -0.21 28.20
N GLY A 372 6.08 0.98 27.80
CA GLY A 372 7.43 1.28 27.34
C GLY A 372 7.55 1.06 25.83
N TRP A 373 8.78 0.95 25.32
CA TRP A 373 8.97 0.58 23.93
C TRP A 373 8.40 -0.81 23.65
N SER A 374 7.49 -0.85 22.69
CA SER A 374 6.75 -2.04 22.26
C SER A 374 6.98 -2.25 20.76
N PHE A 375 6.98 -3.49 20.29
CA PHE A 375 7.15 -3.79 18.87
C PHE A 375 5.80 -4.18 18.29
N ALA A 376 5.31 -3.45 17.29
CA ALA A 376 3.95 -3.59 16.80
C ALA A 376 3.86 -3.65 15.27
N THR A 377 2.81 -4.30 14.78
CA THR A 377 2.42 -4.23 13.37
C THR A 377 1.60 -2.98 13.10
N ASP A 378 1.64 -2.49 11.87
CA ASP A 378 0.88 -1.32 11.43
C ASP A 378 -0.62 -1.44 11.73
N GLU A 379 -1.19 -2.62 11.48
CA GLU A 379 -2.59 -2.87 11.75
C GLU A 379 -2.93 -2.82 13.23
N PHE A 380 -2.14 -3.45 14.09
CA PHE A 380 -2.44 -3.48 15.52
C PHE A 380 -2.37 -2.08 16.11
N TRP A 381 -1.30 -1.34 15.84
CA TRP A 381 -1.13 0.02 16.34
C TRP A 381 -2.16 0.98 15.74
N SER A 382 -2.49 0.87 14.46
CA SER A 382 -3.57 1.66 13.84
C SER A 382 -4.95 1.40 14.45
N ARG A 383 -5.18 0.19 15.00
CA ARG A 383 -6.47 -0.18 15.63
C ARG A 383 -6.59 0.21 17.09
N SER A 384 -5.48 0.49 17.78
CA SER A 384 -5.50 1.03 19.15
C SER A 384 -6.32 2.31 19.21
N GLN A 385 -5.94 3.29 18.39
CA GLN A 385 -6.70 4.51 18.26
C GLN A 385 -6.52 5.15 16.88
N ARG A 386 -7.62 5.21 16.15
CA ARG A 386 -7.72 5.74 14.79
C ARG A 386 -7.89 7.26 14.80
N ASP A 387 -7.60 7.92 13.68
CA ASP A 387 -7.77 9.37 13.48
C ASP A 387 -6.87 10.25 14.36
N GLN A 388 -5.82 9.64 14.91
CA GLN A 388 -4.83 10.26 15.77
C GLN A 388 -3.47 10.37 15.08
N SER A 389 -3.47 10.48 13.74
CA SER A 389 -2.29 10.62 12.89
C SER A 389 -1.38 9.37 12.81
N ARG A 390 -1.80 8.22 13.36
CA ARG A 390 -1.08 6.94 13.21
C ARG A 390 -1.04 6.51 11.75
N GLU A 391 -2.06 6.91 11.01
CA GLU A 391 -2.21 6.73 9.57
C GLU A 391 -1.05 7.36 8.78
N LEU A 392 -0.30 8.29 9.37
CA LEU A 392 0.81 8.95 8.68
C LEU A 392 2.07 8.07 8.59
N ASN A 393 2.12 6.90 9.23
CA ASN A 393 3.30 6.01 9.32
C ASN A 393 3.61 5.20 8.05
N VAL A 394 3.48 5.82 6.87
CA VAL A 394 3.53 5.14 5.58
C VAL A 394 4.88 4.49 5.22
N ARG A 395 6.00 4.92 5.84
CA ARG A 395 7.35 4.43 5.51
C ARG A 395 7.83 3.29 6.41
N SER A 396 7.15 3.03 7.53
CA SER A 396 7.46 1.87 8.36
C SER A 396 6.94 0.59 7.71
N ARG A 397 7.68 -0.49 7.86
CA ARG A 397 7.45 -1.79 7.22
C ARG A 397 7.42 -2.90 8.27
N GLY A 398 6.66 -3.96 8.01
CA GLY A 398 6.62 -5.12 8.90
C GLY A 398 6.24 -4.80 10.34
N ILE A 399 7.18 -5.05 11.25
CA ILE A 399 7.10 -4.75 12.69
C ILE A 399 8.02 -3.56 12.97
N PHE A 400 7.49 -2.55 13.67
CA PHE A 400 8.26 -1.37 14.07
C PHE A 400 8.17 -1.14 15.58
N ALA A 401 9.12 -0.38 16.14
CA ALA A 401 9.12 -0.03 17.55
C ALA A 401 8.27 1.23 17.81
N VAL A 402 7.48 1.21 18.88
CA VAL A 402 6.55 2.27 19.29
C VAL A 402 6.75 2.58 20.77
N ALA A 403 6.90 3.85 21.10
CA ALA A 403 6.67 4.38 22.43
C ALA A 403 5.43 5.29 22.37
N ASP A 404 4.33 4.87 23.02
CA ASP A 404 3.03 5.55 22.95
C ASP A 404 2.58 5.93 24.36
N SER A 405 2.80 7.19 24.75
CA SER A 405 2.40 7.65 26.09
C SER A 405 0.91 7.96 26.17
N ASP A 406 0.24 8.20 25.04
CA ASP A 406 -1.20 8.50 24.98
C ASP A 406 -1.95 7.22 25.37
N GLU A 407 -1.73 6.16 24.60
CA GLU A 407 -2.41 4.89 24.84
C GLU A 407 -1.98 4.25 26.15
N TRP A 408 -0.75 4.46 26.63
CA TRP A 408 -0.33 3.94 27.94
C TRP A 408 -1.17 4.52 29.08
N ASP A 409 -1.52 5.81 29.01
CA ASP A 409 -2.25 6.54 30.06
C ASP A 409 -3.79 6.36 29.99
N ASP A 410 -4.31 5.64 28.99
CA ASP A 410 -5.72 5.24 28.91
C ASP A 410 -6.15 4.24 29.99
N LYS A 411 -5.19 3.72 30.76
CA LYS A 411 -5.43 2.98 32.00
C LYS A 411 -4.67 3.59 33.17
N ALA A 412 -5.16 3.31 34.37
CA ALA A 412 -4.54 3.78 35.60
C ALA A 412 -3.03 3.46 35.64
N SER A 413 -2.25 4.53 35.61
CA SER A 413 -0.79 4.54 35.67
C SER A 413 -0.32 5.38 36.88
N SER A 414 0.97 5.31 37.18
CA SER A 414 1.62 6.16 38.18
C SER A 414 3.03 6.48 37.73
N GLY A 415 3.47 7.72 37.93
CA GLY A 415 4.78 8.17 37.42
C GLY A 415 4.74 8.47 35.92
N PRO A 416 5.85 8.94 35.33
CA PRO A 416 5.90 9.32 33.92
C PRO A 416 6.07 8.10 33.00
N PHE A 417 5.69 8.25 31.73
CA PHE A 417 6.23 7.38 30.69
C PHE A 417 7.70 7.77 30.50
N ASP A 418 8.63 6.84 30.72
CA ASP A 418 10.06 7.02 30.50
C ASP A 418 10.69 5.70 30.07
N SER A 419 10.98 5.57 28.78
CA SER A 419 11.46 4.32 28.20
C SER A 419 12.58 4.56 27.21
N THR A 420 13.57 3.67 27.23
CA THR A 420 14.70 3.71 26.29
C THR A 420 14.84 2.40 25.53
N LEU A 421 14.74 2.46 24.19
CA LEU A 421 15.13 1.36 23.31
C LEU A 421 16.63 1.44 23.04
N VAL A 422 17.35 0.33 23.20
CA VAL A 422 18.81 0.28 23.08
C VAL A 422 19.20 -0.75 22.03
N THR A 423 20.02 -0.33 21.07
CA THR A 423 20.59 -1.21 20.05
C THR A 423 21.68 -2.11 20.66
N PRO A 424 22.08 -3.21 19.98
CA PRO A 424 23.33 -3.90 20.27
C PRO A 424 24.53 -2.96 20.17
N ALA A 425 25.68 -3.38 20.68
CA ALA A 425 26.94 -2.70 20.43
C ALA A 425 27.51 -3.10 19.07
N TYR A 426 27.85 -2.12 18.24
CA TYR A 426 28.44 -2.28 16.91
C TYR A 426 29.92 -1.96 16.94
N ALA A 427 30.73 -2.77 16.28
CA ALA A 427 32.17 -2.56 16.22
C ALA A 427 32.52 -1.33 15.36
N VAL A 428 33.35 -0.44 15.91
CA VAL A 428 33.85 0.78 15.25
C VAL A 428 35.36 0.94 15.37
N GLY A 429 36.06 -0.09 15.89
CA GLY A 429 37.51 -0.07 16.03
C GLY A 429 38.21 0.21 14.70
N GLY A 430 39.07 1.23 14.68
CA GLY A 430 39.80 1.65 13.48
C GLY A 430 38.95 2.39 12.43
N LYS A 431 37.69 2.71 12.74
CA LYS A 431 36.80 3.51 11.88
C LYS A 431 36.88 4.98 12.24
N SER A 432 36.54 5.82 11.27
CA SER A 432 36.57 7.28 11.42
C SER A 432 35.16 7.86 11.60
N THR A 433 34.17 7.23 10.97
CA THR A 433 32.78 7.65 11.00
C THR A 433 31.85 6.47 11.21
N VAL A 434 30.72 6.74 11.86
CA VAL A 434 29.58 5.83 11.95
C VAL A 434 28.31 6.59 11.58
N THR A 435 27.43 5.95 10.85
CA THR A 435 26.12 6.47 10.44
C THR A 435 25.03 5.60 11.02
N LEU A 436 24.05 6.23 11.65
CA LEU A 436 22.79 5.63 12.08
C LEU A 436 21.68 6.06 11.13
N ASP A 437 21.14 5.11 10.37
CA ASP A 437 19.98 5.29 9.51
C ASP A 437 18.75 4.64 10.16
N PHE A 438 17.59 5.29 10.05
CA PHE A 438 16.29 4.77 10.52
C PHE A 438 15.14 5.58 9.95
N THR A 439 13.94 5.00 9.90
CA THR A 439 12.68 5.71 9.62
C THR A 439 12.03 6.10 10.93
N THR A 440 11.41 7.28 10.98
CA THR A 440 10.69 7.72 12.18
C THR A 440 9.39 8.46 11.88
N LEU A 441 8.40 8.20 12.71
CA LEU A 441 7.23 9.05 12.89
C LEU A 441 7.24 9.55 14.34
N TYR A 442 7.35 10.85 14.53
CA TYR A 442 7.31 11.51 15.83
C TYR A 442 6.26 12.60 15.81
N ARG A 443 5.41 12.63 16.83
CA ARG A 443 4.38 13.65 17.03
C ARG A 443 4.70 14.37 18.32
N GLN A 444 4.92 15.68 18.28
CA GLN A 444 5.30 16.45 19.46
C GLN A 444 4.07 17.07 20.12
N GLU A 445 3.92 16.88 21.43
CA GLU A 445 3.01 17.66 22.27
C GLU A 445 3.61 17.96 23.64
N GLY A 446 3.33 19.16 24.15
CA GLY A 446 3.69 19.55 25.51
C GLY A 446 5.17 19.35 25.81
N SER A 447 5.46 18.77 26.98
CA SER A 447 6.82 18.55 27.49
C SER A 447 7.42 17.21 27.10
N GLN A 448 6.77 16.42 26.25
CA GLN A 448 7.33 15.13 25.83
C GLN A 448 8.70 15.32 25.17
N SER A 449 9.56 14.31 25.29
CA SER A 449 10.92 14.35 24.76
C SER A 449 11.24 13.07 23.98
N ALA A 450 11.75 13.22 22.77
CA ALA A 450 12.34 12.14 21.97
C ALA A 450 13.81 12.46 21.66
N ARG A 451 14.71 11.59 22.08
CA ARG A 451 16.15 11.78 21.96
C ARG A 451 16.85 10.54 21.43
N VAL A 452 17.76 10.74 20.49
CA VAL A 452 18.74 9.74 20.08
C VAL A 452 20.04 10.02 20.82
N LEU A 453 20.60 9.01 21.49
CA LEU A 453 21.88 9.08 22.17
C LEU A 453 22.83 7.99 21.65
N ALA A 454 24.14 8.20 21.81
CA ALA A 454 25.18 7.22 21.50
C ALA A 454 26.02 6.92 22.75
N SER A 455 26.39 5.66 22.95
CA SER A 455 27.27 5.20 24.02
C SER A 455 28.48 4.50 23.42
N TRP A 456 29.67 5.02 23.69
CA TRP A 456 30.94 4.47 23.19
C TRP A 456 31.56 3.56 24.24
N ASN A 457 31.97 2.36 23.85
CA ASN A 457 32.57 1.35 24.75
C ASN A 457 31.73 1.09 26.03
N GLY A 458 30.40 1.24 25.95
CA GLY A 458 29.50 1.09 27.10
C GLY A 458 29.50 2.26 28.10
N GLY A 459 30.16 3.38 27.78
CA GLY A 459 30.23 4.57 28.63
C GLY A 459 28.92 5.37 28.70
N THR A 460 28.94 6.50 29.40
CA THR A 460 27.79 7.39 29.56
C THR A 460 27.23 7.84 28.19
N PRO A 461 25.92 7.67 27.94
CA PRO A 461 25.32 8.10 26.68
C PRO A 461 25.42 9.61 26.46
N THR A 462 25.76 10.02 25.24
CA THR A 462 25.81 11.43 24.81
C THR A 462 24.71 11.72 23.79
N LEU A 463 24.09 12.89 23.88
CA LEU A 463 23.03 13.31 22.96
C LEU A 463 23.55 13.41 21.52
N VAL A 464 22.81 12.79 20.59
CA VAL A 464 23.05 12.86 19.14
C VAL A 464 22.00 13.74 18.47
N ARG A 465 20.73 13.51 18.80
CA ARG A 465 19.60 14.24 18.24
C ARG A 465 18.51 14.41 19.29
N SER A 466 17.92 15.60 19.35
CA SER A 466 16.64 15.83 20.03
C SER A 466 15.59 16.20 18.97
N TYR A 467 14.40 15.64 19.10
CA TYR A 467 13.24 16.06 18.32
C TYR A 467 12.37 16.97 19.19
N THR A 468 12.01 18.13 18.66
CA THR A 468 11.24 19.18 19.35
C THR A 468 10.03 19.64 18.54
N SER A 469 9.73 18.95 17.44
CA SER A 469 8.63 19.20 16.53
C SER A 469 8.30 17.89 15.81
N ASP A 470 7.11 17.82 15.21
CA ASP A 470 6.69 16.70 14.40
C ASP A 470 7.73 16.30 13.33
N VAL A 471 7.92 15.00 13.17
CA VAL A 471 8.64 14.39 12.05
C VAL A 471 7.74 13.31 11.49
N ILE A 472 7.12 13.58 10.34
CA ILE A 472 6.06 12.72 9.80
C ILE A 472 6.64 11.70 8.83
N SER A 473 6.90 10.48 9.34
CA SER A 473 7.25 9.30 8.55
C SER A 473 8.41 9.56 7.59
N GLN A 474 9.56 9.99 8.14
CA GLN A 474 10.73 10.39 7.35
C GLN A 474 11.94 9.49 7.66
N PRO A 475 12.74 9.13 6.64
CA PRO A 475 14.06 8.55 6.86
C PRO A 475 14.99 9.59 7.52
N GLN A 476 15.84 9.12 8.41
CA GLN A 476 16.85 9.88 9.13
C GLN A 476 18.21 9.23 8.88
N SER A 477 19.25 10.06 8.76
CA SER A 477 20.64 9.61 8.63
C SER A 477 21.51 10.50 9.51
N LEU A 478 22.01 9.95 10.60
CA LEU A 478 22.80 10.66 11.61
C LEU A 478 24.25 10.18 11.53
N GLY A 479 25.13 11.04 11.02
CA GLY A 479 26.57 10.78 10.96
C GLY A 479 27.29 11.27 12.22
N LEU A 480 28.17 10.43 12.78
CA LEU A 480 28.98 10.74 13.96
C LEU A 480 30.46 10.44 13.68
N SER A 481 31.35 11.28 14.20
CA SER A 481 32.78 10.97 14.25
C SER A 481 33.05 9.94 15.34
N VAL A 482 33.83 8.91 15.02
CA VAL A 482 34.24 7.88 15.98
C VAL A 482 35.35 8.45 16.87
N PRO A 483 35.15 8.55 18.21
CA PRO A 483 36.17 9.09 19.10
C PRO A 483 37.43 8.21 19.13
N ALA A 484 38.58 8.82 19.41
CA ALA A 484 39.83 8.09 19.58
C ALA A 484 39.70 7.03 20.69
N GLY A 485 40.12 5.79 20.40
CA GLY A 485 40.00 4.66 21.32
C GLY A 485 38.60 4.03 21.42
N ALA A 486 37.60 4.53 20.69
CA ALA A 486 36.32 3.85 20.58
C ALA A 486 36.47 2.55 19.79
N THR A 487 36.00 1.45 20.38
CA THR A 487 35.98 0.11 19.77
C THR A 487 34.57 -0.35 19.46
N SER A 488 33.58 0.15 20.20
CA SER A 488 32.16 -0.11 19.96
C SER A 488 31.28 1.13 20.18
N VAL A 489 30.11 1.14 19.55
CA VAL A 489 29.04 2.11 19.77
C VAL A 489 27.68 1.41 19.88
N SER A 490 26.83 1.83 20.80
CA SER A 490 25.40 1.52 20.79
C SER A 490 24.57 2.80 20.78
N PHE A 491 23.38 2.73 20.21
CA PHE A 491 22.45 3.86 20.14
C PHE A 491 21.26 3.63 21.06
N ARG A 492 20.66 4.73 21.50
CA ARG A 492 19.51 4.75 22.42
C ARG A 492 18.44 5.68 21.88
N PHE A 493 17.21 5.20 21.80
CA PHE A 493 16.02 5.99 21.51
C PHE A 493 15.27 6.19 22.83
N HIS A 494 15.48 7.34 23.46
CA HIS A 494 14.88 7.69 24.75
C HIS A 494 13.63 8.53 24.53
N TYR A 495 12.50 8.07 25.07
CA TYR A 495 11.23 8.77 25.03
C TYR A 495 10.70 9.00 26.44
N THR A 496 10.21 10.22 26.70
CA THR A 496 9.46 10.55 27.91
C THR A 496 8.18 11.31 27.58
N GLY A 497 7.08 11.01 28.25
CA GLY A 497 5.77 11.66 28.05
C GLY A 497 4.84 11.49 29.24
N ALA A 498 3.72 12.21 29.23
CA ALA A 498 2.64 12.08 30.20
C ALA A 498 1.31 12.36 29.48
N ASN A 499 0.69 11.30 28.96
CA ASN A 499 -0.49 11.35 28.11
C ASN A 499 -0.33 12.33 26.94
N ASN A 500 0.82 12.26 26.28
CA ASN A 500 1.11 12.95 25.03
C ASN A 500 1.15 11.93 23.89
N TRP A 501 1.49 12.33 22.67
CA TRP A 501 1.54 11.44 21.50
C TRP A 501 2.57 10.29 21.60
N TYR A 502 3.30 10.03 20.53
CA TYR A 502 4.07 8.82 20.35
C TYR A 502 5.32 9.06 19.52
N TRP A 503 6.22 8.07 19.60
CA TRP A 503 7.40 7.97 18.78
C TRP A 503 7.53 6.57 18.18
N VAL A 504 7.64 6.51 16.85
CA VAL A 504 7.85 5.30 16.07
C VAL A 504 9.26 5.29 15.48
N ILE A 505 9.91 4.14 15.54
CA ILE A 505 11.22 3.86 14.96
C ILE A 505 11.17 2.56 14.16
N ASP A 506 11.72 2.59 12.97
CA ASP A 506 11.80 1.43 12.08
C ASP A 506 13.06 1.48 11.20
N GLY A 507 13.43 0.37 10.58
CA GLY A 507 14.49 0.31 9.57
C GLY A 507 15.89 0.64 10.10
N VAL A 508 16.18 0.33 11.37
CA VAL A 508 17.43 0.77 12.01
C VAL A 508 18.64 0.05 11.39
N LYS A 509 19.54 0.84 10.79
CA LYS A 509 20.77 0.36 10.17
C LYS A 509 21.96 1.20 10.62
N ILE A 510 23.06 0.52 10.94
CA ILE A 510 24.30 1.17 11.38
C ILE A 510 25.43 0.76 10.45
N THR A 511 26.14 1.75 9.92
CA THR A 511 27.28 1.56 9.02
C THR A 511 28.48 2.35 9.53
N ALA A 512 29.70 1.80 9.41
CA ALA A 512 30.92 2.47 9.87
C ALA A 512 32.02 2.38 8.81
N SER A 513 32.72 3.48 8.57
CA SER A 513 33.78 3.60 7.56
C SER A 513 35.12 4.07 8.10
#